data_AF-A0A533WQZ0-F1
#
_entry.id   AF-A0A533WQZ0-F1
#
_cell.length_a   1.000
_cell.length_b   1.000
_cell.length_c   1.000
_cell.angle_alpha   90.00
_cell.angle_beta   90.00
_cell.angle_gamma   90.00
#
_symmetry.space_group_name_H-M   'P 1'
#
loop_
_entity.id
_entity.type
_entity.pdbx_description
1 polymer ?
#
loop_
_entity_poly.entity_id
_entity_poly.type
_entity_poly.pdbx_seq_one_letter_code
_entity_poly.pdbx_strand_id
1 'polypeptide(L)'
;MKPFLVLTVTLLSIGTILPSYAQCYYGDCESLSSQNKAQQTQLKLTDEGSLMVGLYTDPQHPAILNQTSLELSFEEKDSRTTIPNIDYKVSIAKNNDLMYETSVLHSQQGTATVQYKFKESGQYQVTVYVKGMDSKQIQESALFSIVVGSSSVPEFPTSAAIVLLFALISIVMVSSRIKLRLSS
;
A
#
# COMPACT_ATOMS: atom_id res chain seq x y z
N MET A 1 -66.44 -33.31 -19.14
CA MET A 1 -65.84 -32.32 -18.22
C MET A 1 -64.55 -32.91 -17.65
N LYS A 2 -63.40 -32.32 -17.98
CA LYS A 2 -62.08 -32.58 -17.38
C LYS A 2 -61.74 -31.37 -16.51
N PRO A 3 -60.91 -31.53 -15.47
CA PRO A 3 -59.55 -31.05 -15.66
C PRO A 3 -58.46 -31.99 -15.10
N PHE A 4 -57.35 -32.00 -15.84
CA PHE A 4 -56.06 -32.54 -15.46
C PHE A 4 -55.41 -31.63 -14.39
N LEU A 5 -54.82 -32.24 -13.37
CA LEU A 5 -54.00 -31.59 -12.36
C LEU A 5 -52.58 -31.44 -12.91
N VAL A 6 -52.16 -30.20 -13.15
CA VAL A 6 -50.81 -29.83 -13.62
C VAL A 6 -49.92 -29.62 -12.40
N LEU A 7 -48.87 -30.43 -12.27
CA LEU A 7 -47.83 -30.29 -11.24
C LEU A 7 -46.83 -29.22 -11.70
N THR A 8 -46.81 -28.08 -11.02
CA THR A 8 -45.93 -26.95 -11.33
C THR A 8 -44.50 -27.22 -10.85
N VAL A 9 -43.54 -27.22 -11.80
CA VAL A 9 -42.11 -27.25 -11.52
C VAL A 9 -41.68 -25.83 -11.12
N THR A 10 -41.39 -25.61 -9.84
CA THR A 10 -40.74 -24.39 -9.37
C THR A 10 -39.26 -24.42 -9.75
N LEU A 11 -38.90 -23.67 -10.79
CA LEU A 11 -37.53 -23.30 -11.13
C LEU A 11 -36.96 -22.39 -10.02
N LEU A 12 -36.00 -22.89 -9.26
CA LEU A 12 -35.20 -22.09 -8.33
C LEU A 12 -34.25 -21.21 -9.16
N SER A 13 -34.55 -19.91 -9.27
CA SER A 13 -33.66 -18.94 -9.89
C SER A 13 -32.46 -18.69 -8.97
N ILE A 14 -31.31 -19.29 -9.27
CA ILE A 14 -30.04 -18.86 -8.68
C ILE A 14 -29.64 -17.58 -9.42
N GLY A 15 -29.80 -16.44 -8.75
CA GLY A 15 -29.23 -15.18 -9.22
C GLY A 15 -27.71 -15.30 -9.21
N THR A 16 -27.10 -15.36 -10.38
CA THR A 16 -25.66 -15.22 -10.52
C THR A 16 -25.31 -13.75 -10.28
N ILE A 17 -24.87 -13.43 -9.07
CA ILE A 17 -24.17 -12.16 -8.83
C ILE A 17 -22.83 -12.31 -9.52
N LEU A 18 -22.68 -11.66 -10.67
CA LEU A 18 -21.41 -11.59 -11.39
C LEU A 18 -20.41 -10.83 -10.49
N PRO A 19 -19.26 -11.41 -10.12
CA PRO A 19 -18.15 -10.59 -9.68
C PRO A 19 -17.69 -9.75 -10.87
N SER A 20 -17.83 -8.44 -10.76
CA SER A 20 -17.33 -7.47 -11.72
C SER A 20 -15.80 -7.50 -11.72
N TYR A 21 -15.23 -8.41 -12.50
CA TYR A 21 -13.88 -8.30 -13.02
C TYR A 21 -13.96 -8.48 -14.53
N ALA A 22 -13.25 -7.64 -15.28
CA ALA A 22 -13.30 -7.46 -16.73
C ALA A 22 -14.40 -6.52 -17.26
N GLN A 23 -14.26 -5.22 -16.98
CA GLN A 23 -14.54 -4.19 -17.98
C GLN A 23 -13.21 -3.55 -18.41
N CYS A 24 -12.62 -4.05 -19.49
CA CYS A 24 -11.73 -3.32 -20.40
C CYS A 24 -11.72 -4.11 -21.72
N TYR A 25 -12.75 -3.92 -22.55
CA TYR A 25 -12.84 -4.47 -23.90
C TYR A 25 -13.01 -3.30 -24.87
N TYR A 26 -11.99 -3.09 -25.70
CA TYR A 26 -11.85 -2.13 -26.81
C TYR A 26 -12.03 -0.64 -26.53
N GLY A 27 -10.90 0.08 -26.66
CA GLY A 27 -10.81 1.54 -26.72
C GLY A 27 -9.47 1.98 -26.17
N ASP A 28 -8.64 2.60 -27.01
CA ASP A 28 -7.33 3.15 -26.67
C ASP A 28 -7.32 3.82 -25.29
N CYS A 29 -6.67 3.16 -24.33
CA CYS A 29 -6.25 3.84 -23.11
C CYS A 29 -5.07 4.72 -23.49
N GLU A 30 -5.37 5.95 -23.91
CA GLU A 30 -4.39 7.03 -23.84
C GLU A 30 -3.77 6.99 -22.44
N SER A 31 -2.45 6.85 -22.41
CA SER A 31 -1.66 6.83 -21.19
C SER A 31 -1.84 8.16 -20.47
N LEU A 32 -2.82 8.22 -19.58
CA LEU A 32 -2.87 9.19 -18.48
C LEU A 32 -1.74 8.86 -17.51
N SER A 33 -0.52 9.13 -17.96
CA SER A 33 0.66 9.30 -17.13
C SER A 33 0.52 10.61 -16.36
N SER A 34 -0.43 10.65 -15.43
CA SER A 34 -0.44 11.66 -14.38
C SER A 34 -1.31 11.21 -13.22
N GLN A 35 -0.65 11.17 -12.06
CA GLN A 35 -1.27 11.44 -10.77
C GLN A 35 -2.22 10.35 -10.26
N ASN A 36 -1.67 9.17 -9.99
CA ASN A 36 -2.12 8.36 -8.86
C ASN A 36 -0.92 7.68 -8.20
N LYS A 37 -0.08 8.48 -7.55
CA LYS A 37 0.68 8.01 -6.39
C LYS A 37 -0.33 7.78 -5.26
N ALA A 38 -1.09 6.68 -5.31
CA ALA A 38 -1.65 6.06 -4.11
C ALA A 38 -0.47 5.42 -3.32
N GLN A 39 0.52 6.26 -3.00
CA GLN A 39 1.71 5.94 -2.24
C GLN A 39 1.42 6.23 -0.78
N GLN A 40 2.08 5.50 0.11
CA GLN A 40 2.11 5.69 1.56
C GLN A 40 2.67 7.08 1.93
N THR A 41 1.92 8.12 1.55
CA THR A 41 2.20 9.54 1.70
C THR A 41 1.82 9.89 3.12
N GLN A 42 2.78 9.85 4.03
CA GLN A 42 2.53 10.36 5.36
C GLN A 42 2.74 11.85 5.31
N LEU A 43 1.66 12.60 5.36
CA LEU A 43 1.71 14.04 5.51
C LEU A 43 1.28 14.39 6.93
N LYS A 44 2.08 15.21 7.61
CA LYS A 44 1.80 15.66 8.97
C LYS A 44 2.07 17.14 9.12
N LEU A 45 1.20 17.81 9.87
CA LEU A 45 1.47 19.13 10.39
C LEU A 45 2.58 19.02 11.45
N THR A 46 3.49 19.99 11.47
CA THR A 46 4.49 20.11 12.53
C THR A 46 3.86 20.37 13.89
N ASP A 47 4.58 20.07 14.97
CA ASP A 47 4.15 20.28 16.36
C ASP A 47 3.73 21.72 16.69
N GLU A 48 4.45 22.72 16.19
CA GLU A 48 4.08 24.15 16.34
C GLU A 48 3.13 24.65 15.24
N GLY A 49 2.94 23.86 14.17
CA GLY A 49 1.89 24.07 13.18
C GLY A 49 2.19 25.05 12.06
N SER A 50 3.45 25.46 11.86
CA SER A 50 3.80 26.41 10.80
C SER A 50 3.79 25.81 9.39
N LEU A 51 4.03 24.51 9.25
CA LEU A 51 4.06 23.84 7.94
C LEU A 51 3.65 22.37 8.01
N MET A 52 3.34 21.80 6.85
CA MET A 52 3.21 20.37 6.68
C MET A 52 4.52 19.76 6.16
N VAL A 53 4.82 18.56 6.64
CA VAL A 53 5.93 17.74 6.15
C VAL A 53 5.34 16.47 5.55
N GLY A 54 5.69 16.20 4.30
CA GLY A 54 5.42 14.93 3.62
C GLY A 54 6.63 14.01 3.71
N LEU A 55 6.39 12.73 3.96
CA LEU A 55 7.39 11.67 3.92
C LEU A 55 6.92 10.55 3.00
N TYR A 56 7.77 10.19 2.06
CA TYR A 56 7.57 9.11 1.11
C TYR A 56 8.80 8.21 1.10
N THR A 57 8.58 6.93 0.83
CA THR A 57 9.67 5.96 0.67
C THR A 57 9.70 5.40 -0.74
N ASP A 58 10.91 5.23 -1.28
CA ASP A 58 11.17 4.48 -2.51
C ASP A 58 12.25 3.41 -2.24
N PRO A 59 11.92 2.10 -2.31
CA PRO A 59 10.61 1.54 -2.66
C PRO A 59 9.52 1.86 -1.62
N GLN A 60 8.25 1.80 -2.05
CA GLN A 60 7.10 2.06 -1.16
C GLN A 60 7.06 1.16 0.07
N HIS A 61 7.58 -0.06 -0.07
CA HIS A 61 7.77 -1.01 1.01
C HIS A 61 9.27 -1.22 1.23
N PRO A 62 9.89 -0.45 2.13
CA PRO A 62 11.31 -0.58 2.41
C PRO A 62 11.65 -2.01 2.83
N ALA A 63 12.69 -2.56 2.22
CA ALA A 63 13.22 -3.87 2.55
C ALA A 63 14.52 -3.73 3.35
N ILE A 64 14.80 -4.73 4.16
CA ILE A 64 16.10 -4.83 4.84
C ILE A 64 17.21 -4.99 3.81
N LEU A 65 18.40 -4.48 4.13
CA LEU A 65 19.64 -4.61 3.34
C LEU A 65 19.60 -4.03 1.91
N ASN A 66 18.50 -3.37 1.55
CA ASN A 66 18.39 -2.57 0.34
C ASN A 66 18.42 -1.08 0.70
N GLN A 67 18.91 -0.26 -0.22
CA GLN A 67 18.86 1.19 -0.06
C GLN A 67 17.41 1.65 -0.23
N THR A 68 16.96 2.54 0.65
CA THR A 68 15.66 3.20 0.58
C THR A 68 15.86 4.70 0.55
N SER A 69 15.22 5.35 -0.42
CA SER A 69 15.13 6.80 -0.50
C SER A 69 13.97 7.27 0.39
N LEU A 70 14.26 8.15 1.34
CA LEU A 70 13.26 8.90 2.10
C LEU A 70 13.10 10.26 1.44
N GLU A 71 12.01 10.46 0.71
CA GLU A 71 11.68 11.72 0.06
C GLU A 71 10.86 12.59 1.01
N LEU A 72 11.29 13.83 1.20
CA LEU A 72 10.64 14.83 2.02
C LEU A 72 10.04 15.92 1.14
N SER A 73 8.84 16.38 1.51
CA SER A 73 8.26 17.63 1.02
C SER A 73 7.94 18.55 2.19
N PHE A 74 8.19 19.84 2.01
CA PHE A 74 7.83 20.89 2.97
C PHE A 74 6.77 21.76 2.29
N GLU A 75 5.58 21.83 2.88
CA GLU A 75 4.39 22.39 2.23
C GLU A 75 3.65 23.36 3.17
N GLU A 76 3.04 24.39 2.59
CA GLU A 76 2.12 25.25 3.32
C GLU A 76 0.90 24.47 3.81
N LYS A 77 0.45 24.79 5.02
CA LYS A 77 -0.70 24.14 5.65
C LYS A 77 -1.96 24.16 4.80
N ASP A 78 -2.29 25.33 4.24
CA ASP A 78 -3.59 25.54 3.60
C ASP A 78 -3.53 25.29 2.09
N SER A 79 -2.50 25.82 1.43
CA SER A 79 -2.38 25.76 -0.04
C SER A 79 -1.71 24.49 -0.55
N ARG A 80 -0.99 23.75 0.33
CA ARG A 80 -0.14 22.60 -0.05
C ARG A 80 0.95 22.94 -1.06
N THR A 81 1.26 24.23 -1.18
CA THR A 81 2.36 24.71 -2.02
C THR A 81 3.69 24.40 -1.35
N THR A 82 4.66 23.94 -2.12
CA THR A 82 6.01 23.67 -1.63
C THR A 82 6.67 24.95 -1.11
N ILE A 83 7.25 24.88 0.08
CA ILE A 83 7.97 25.98 0.73
C ILE A 83 9.48 25.84 0.45
N PRO A 84 10.12 26.77 -0.27
CA PRO A 84 11.56 26.73 -0.51
C PRO A 84 12.38 27.11 0.73
N ASN A 85 13.71 27.02 0.62
CA ASN A 85 14.68 27.51 1.62
C ASN A 85 14.43 26.99 3.05
N ILE A 86 14.29 25.67 3.18
CA ILE A 86 14.06 25.00 4.48
C ILE A 86 15.38 24.43 5.01
N ASP A 87 15.73 24.80 6.24
CA ASP A 87 16.77 24.11 7.01
C ASP A 87 16.14 22.98 7.80
N TYR A 88 16.64 21.76 7.63
CA TYR A 88 16.04 20.57 8.24
C TYR A 88 17.10 19.60 8.75
N LYS A 89 16.66 18.69 9.62
CA LYS A 89 17.45 17.56 10.11
C LYS A 89 16.55 16.32 10.18
N VAL A 90 17.07 15.16 9.81
CA VAL A 90 16.34 13.89 9.90
C VAL A 90 16.98 12.99 10.94
N SER A 91 16.17 12.40 11.80
CA SER A 91 16.54 11.36 12.75
C SER A 91 15.73 10.10 12.50
N ILE A 92 16.39 8.95 12.51
CA ILE A 92 15.76 7.64 12.37
C ILE A 92 16.08 6.83 13.63
N ALA A 93 15.04 6.38 14.32
CA ALA A 93 15.16 5.61 15.55
C ALA A 93 14.37 4.30 15.46
N LYS A 94 14.81 3.30 16.21
CA LYS A 94 14.11 2.03 16.41
C LYS A 94 14.15 1.68 17.88
N ASN A 95 13.01 1.33 18.47
CA ASN A 95 12.91 1.00 19.91
C ASN A 95 13.56 2.05 20.83
N ASN A 96 13.41 3.34 20.49
CA ASN A 96 14.03 4.49 21.15
C ASN A 96 15.56 4.62 21.02
N ASP A 97 16.23 3.69 20.33
CA ASP A 97 17.65 3.82 19.99
C ASP A 97 17.82 4.60 18.68
N LEU A 98 18.73 5.59 18.70
CA LEU A 98 19.05 6.40 17.53
C LEU A 98 19.90 5.57 16.54
N MET A 99 19.38 5.33 15.35
CA MET A 99 20.04 4.53 14.31
C MET A 99 20.77 5.39 13.28
N TYR A 100 20.27 6.59 13.04
CA TYR A 100 20.83 7.53 12.06
C TYR A 100 20.36 8.96 12.36
N GLU A 101 21.24 9.92 12.14
CA GLU A 101 20.91 11.34 12.20
C GLU A 101 21.73 12.10 11.16
N THR A 102 21.12 13.07 10.48
CA THR A 102 21.83 13.99 9.60
C THR A 102 22.36 15.19 10.38
N SER A 103 23.36 15.89 9.84
CA SER A 103 23.58 17.30 10.20
C SER A 103 22.36 18.14 9.75
N VAL A 104 22.31 19.42 10.15
CA VAL A 104 21.36 20.36 9.55
C VAL A 104 21.71 20.55 8.08
N LEU A 105 20.73 20.34 7.21
CA LEU A 105 20.82 20.44 5.76
C LEU A 105 19.88 21.54 5.27
N HIS A 106 20.17 22.10 4.10
CA HIS A 106 19.37 23.14 3.49
C HIS A 106 18.71 22.63 2.20
N SER A 107 17.40 22.79 2.08
CA SER A 107 16.63 22.52 0.86
C SER A 107 16.23 23.83 0.19
N GLN A 108 16.75 24.10 -1.00
CA GLN A 108 16.40 25.28 -1.79
C GLN A 108 15.00 25.18 -2.41
N GLN A 109 14.58 23.96 -2.76
CA GLN A 109 13.34 23.72 -3.52
C GLN A 109 12.17 23.28 -2.63
N GLY A 110 12.38 23.11 -1.33
CA GLY A 110 11.35 22.60 -0.41
C GLY A 110 11.11 21.10 -0.51
N THR A 111 12.02 20.37 -1.17
CA THR A 111 12.05 18.91 -1.21
C THR A 111 13.45 18.41 -0.87
N ALA A 112 13.54 17.19 -0.35
CA ALA A 112 14.81 16.58 -0.01
C ALA A 112 14.76 15.06 -0.13
N THR A 113 15.92 14.44 -0.32
CA THR A 113 16.05 12.98 -0.33
C THR A 113 17.14 12.55 0.64
N VAL A 114 16.78 11.69 1.58
CA VAL A 114 17.71 11.07 2.53
C VAL A 114 17.81 9.59 2.20
N GLN A 115 19.03 9.12 1.95
CA GLN A 115 19.28 7.73 1.64
C GLN A 115 19.60 6.95 2.91
N TYR A 116 18.85 5.88 3.16
CA TYR A 116 19.07 5.03 4.33
C TYR A 116 18.94 3.54 4.01
N LYS A 117 19.79 2.73 4.63
CA LYS A 117 19.81 1.28 4.48
C LYS A 117 19.39 0.63 5.79
N PHE A 118 18.14 0.15 5.85
CA PHE A 118 17.63 -0.53 7.03
C PHE A 118 18.33 -1.88 7.24
N LYS A 119 18.73 -2.16 8.49
CA LYS A 119 19.44 -3.39 8.85
C LYS A 119 18.53 -4.48 9.37
N GLU A 120 17.39 -4.11 9.93
CA GLU A 120 16.46 -5.01 10.59
C GLU A 120 15.03 -4.71 10.16
N SER A 121 14.15 -5.71 10.22
CA SER A 121 12.72 -5.52 9.99
C SER A 121 12.03 -4.92 11.22
N GLY A 122 10.84 -4.36 10.99
CA GLY A 122 9.99 -3.82 12.05
C GLY A 122 9.69 -2.34 11.86
N GLN A 123 9.20 -1.72 12.94
CA GLN A 123 8.76 -0.33 12.93
C GLN A 123 9.90 0.62 13.30
N TYR A 124 10.09 1.64 12.47
CA TYR A 124 11.04 2.72 12.66
C TYR A 124 10.29 4.04 12.84
N GLN A 125 10.82 4.89 13.71
CA GLN A 125 10.36 6.26 13.87
C GLN A 125 11.28 7.19 13.10
N VAL A 126 10.72 8.01 12.22
CA VAL A 126 11.45 9.05 11.49
C VAL A 126 10.98 10.40 12.01
N THR A 127 11.89 11.17 12.58
CA THR A 127 11.60 12.54 13.02
C THR A 127 12.28 13.51 12.07
N VAL A 128 11.48 14.37 11.45
CA VAL A 128 11.95 15.49 10.63
C VAL A 128 11.88 16.74 11.48
N TYR A 129 13.04 17.30 11.81
CA TYR A 129 13.15 18.58 12.49
C TYR A 129 13.29 19.69 11.46
N VAL A 130 12.48 20.73 11.60
CA VAL A 130 12.61 21.96 10.82
C VAL A 130 13.31 22.99 11.70
N LYS A 131 14.47 23.46 11.25
CA LYS A 131 15.38 24.36 11.97
C LYS A 131 15.38 25.79 11.42
N GLY A 132 14.86 25.97 10.21
CA GLY A 132 14.79 27.26 9.56
C GLY A 132 13.85 27.22 8.35
N MET A 133 13.26 28.37 8.06
CA MET A 133 12.38 28.61 6.92
C MET A 133 12.61 30.04 6.42
N ASP A 134 12.95 30.21 5.15
CA ASP A 134 13.20 31.52 4.52
C ASP A 134 14.16 32.41 5.34
N SER A 135 15.28 31.85 5.77
CA SER A 135 16.30 32.52 6.59
C SER A 135 15.85 32.94 7.99
N LYS A 136 14.65 32.53 8.44
CA LYS A 136 14.19 32.68 9.83
C LYS A 136 14.44 31.38 10.56
N GLN A 137 14.97 31.48 11.77
CA GLN A 137 15.12 30.32 12.64
C GLN A 137 13.76 29.90 13.20
N ILE A 138 13.42 28.63 13.02
CA ILE A 138 12.24 27.98 13.61
C ILE A 138 12.67 26.67 14.25
N GLN A 139 11.89 26.12 15.17
CA GLN A 139 12.23 24.84 15.78
C GLN A 139 10.96 24.03 15.94
N GLU A 140 10.70 23.20 14.94
CA GLU A 140 9.50 22.38 14.87
C GLU A 140 9.86 20.96 14.46
N SER A 141 8.96 20.02 14.66
CA SER A 141 9.16 18.63 14.28
C SER A 141 7.90 17.94 13.79
N ALA A 142 8.11 16.95 12.91
CA ALA A 142 7.08 16.03 12.46
C ALA A 142 7.59 14.59 12.62
N LEU A 143 6.79 13.76 13.29
CA LEU A 143 7.15 12.38 13.60
C LEU A 143 6.35 11.38 12.75
N PHE A 144 7.04 10.49 12.07
CA PHE A 144 6.49 9.50 11.15
C PHE A 144 6.85 8.09 11.57
N SER A 145 6.06 7.11 11.11
CA SER A 145 6.28 5.70 11.40
C SER A 145 6.40 4.92 10.10
N ILE A 146 7.52 4.23 9.90
CA ILE A 146 7.76 3.40 8.71
C ILE A 146 7.86 1.94 9.15
N VAL A 147 7.21 1.04 8.41
CA VAL A 147 7.35 -0.41 8.62
C VAL A 147 8.25 -0.99 7.54
N VAL A 148 9.29 -1.71 7.96
CA VAL A 148 10.34 -2.26 7.09
C VAL A 148 10.27 -3.79 7.10
N GLY A 149 10.39 -4.40 5.92
CA GLY A 149 10.45 -5.86 5.78
C GLY A 149 9.11 -6.57 5.86
N SER A 150 7.98 -5.84 5.82
CA SER A 150 6.65 -6.41 5.60
C SER A 150 6.49 -6.78 4.14
N SER A 151 7.04 -7.93 3.73
CA SER A 151 6.66 -8.52 2.45
C SER A 151 5.19 -8.89 2.54
N SER A 152 4.32 -8.13 1.88
CA SER A 152 2.92 -8.49 1.64
C SER A 152 2.90 -9.75 0.79
N VAL A 153 3.03 -10.92 1.41
CA VAL A 153 2.66 -12.18 0.79
C VAL A 153 1.17 -12.04 0.48
N PRO A 154 0.73 -12.15 -0.78
CA PRO A 154 -0.69 -12.17 -1.11
C PRO A 154 -1.33 -13.28 -0.28
N GLU A 155 -2.17 -12.88 0.67
CA GLU A 155 -2.96 -13.80 1.47
C GLU A 155 -4.01 -14.42 0.54
N PHE A 156 -3.69 -15.58 -0.03
CA PHE A 156 -4.69 -16.39 -0.68
C PHE A 156 -5.72 -16.73 0.39
N PRO A 157 -7.00 -16.35 0.21
CA PRO A 157 -8.01 -16.70 1.20
C PRO A 157 -7.98 -18.22 1.35
N THR A 158 -8.06 -18.71 2.59
CA THR A 158 -8.01 -20.15 2.89
C THR A 158 -9.01 -20.96 2.05
N SER A 159 -10.06 -20.29 1.53
CA SER A 159 -10.98 -20.83 0.53
C SER A 159 -10.31 -21.35 -0.75
N ALA A 160 -9.22 -20.74 -1.23
CA ALA A 160 -8.49 -21.22 -2.40
C ALA A 160 -7.88 -22.61 -2.17
N ALA A 161 -7.30 -22.85 -0.99
CA ALA A 161 -6.79 -24.17 -0.62
C ALA A 161 -7.92 -25.20 -0.47
N ILE A 162 -9.05 -24.79 0.11
CA ILE A 162 -10.24 -25.64 0.29
C ILE A 162 -10.86 -26.02 -1.06
N VAL A 163 -10.99 -25.07 -2.00
CA VAL A 163 -11.54 -25.33 -3.35
C VAL A 163 -10.66 -26.29 -4.14
N LEU A 164 -9.32 -26.17 -4.04
CA LEU A 164 -8.39 -27.07 -4.70
C LEU A 164 -8.50 -28.52 -4.17
N LEU A 165 -8.71 -28.67 -2.85
CA LEU A 165 -8.94 -29.99 -2.24
C LEU A 165 -10.25 -30.63 -2.70
N PHE A 166 -11.35 -29.89 -2.74
CA PHE A 166 -12.63 -30.41 -3.24
C PHE A 166 -12.58 -30.79 -4.72
N ALA A 167 -11.88 -30.02 -5.55
CA ALA A 167 -11.70 -30.33 -6.97
C ALA A 167 -10.98 -31.66 -7.19
N LEU A 168 -9.90 -31.93 -6.44
CA LEU A 168 -9.14 -33.18 -6.53
C LEU A 168 -9.98 -34.40 -6.12
N ILE A 169 -10.76 -34.29 -5.04
CA ILE A 169 -11.65 -35.37 -4.57
C ILE A 169 -12.75 -35.68 -5.61
N SER A 170 -13.28 -34.65 -6.26
CA SER A 170 -14.32 -34.77 -7.30
C SER A 170 -13.83 -35.56 -8.51
N ILE A 171 -12.60 -35.30 -8.97
CA ILE A 171 -11.98 -35.98 -10.11
C ILE A 171 -11.77 -37.47 -9.82
N VAL A 172 -11.35 -37.81 -8.60
CA VAL A 172 -11.15 -39.21 -8.18
C VAL A 172 -12.49 -39.97 -8.08
N MET A 173 -13.55 -39.35 -7.55
CA MET A 173 -14.87 -39.99 -7.50
C MET A 173 -15.46 -40.23 -8.90
N VAL A 174 -15.33 -39.28 -9.82
CA VAL A 174 -15.87 -39.44 -11.18
C VAL A 174 -15.09 -40.51 -11.96
N SER A 175 -13.76 -40.54 -11.85
CA SER A 175 -12.93 -41.56 -12.53
C SER A 175 -13.19 -42.98 -12.02
N SER A 176 -13.40 -43.16 -10.72
CA SER A 176 -13.75 -44.49 -10.15
C SER A 176 -15.11 -45.02 -10.63
N ARG A 177 -16.11 -44.15 -10.82
CA ARG A 177 -17.43 -44.53 -11.35
C ARG A 177 -17.40 -44.95 -12.82
N ILE A 178 -16.53 -44.33 -13.62
CA ILE A 178 -16.38 -44.65 -15.05
C ILE A 178 -15.67 -46.00 -15.25
N LYS A 179 -14.66 -46.31 -14.43
CA LYS A 179 -13.94 -47.59 -14.51
C LYS A 179 -14.83 -48.80 -14.18
N LEU A 180 -15.84 -48.61 -13.33
CA LEU A 180 -16.80 -49.66 -12.95
C LEU A 180 -17.88 -49.93 -14.01
N ARG A 181 -18.11 -49.02 -14.97
CA ARG A 181 -19.10 -49.22 -16.05
C ARG A 181 -18.53 -49.85 -17.32
N LEU A 182 -17.20 -49.87 -17.47
CA LEU A 182 -16.54 -50.48 -18.63
C LEU A 182 -16.12 -51.95 -18.40
N SER A 183 -16.39 -52.48 -17.21
CA SER A 183 -16.07 -53.86 -16.81
C SER A 183 -17.32 -54.73 -16.54
N SER A 184 -18.51 -54.26 -16.93
CA SER A 184 -19.78 -55.01 -16.87
C SER A 184 -20.35 -55.23 -18.25
#